data_AF-A0A3L7R6N0-F1
#
_entry.id   AF-A0A3L7R6N0-F1
#
_cell.length_a   1.000
_cell.length_b   1.000
_cell.length_c   1.000
_cell.angle_alpha   90.00
_cell.angle_beta   90.00
_cell.angle_gamma   90.00
#
_symmetry.space_group_name_H-M   'P 1'
#
loop_
_entity.id
_entity.type
_entity.pdbx_description
1 polymer ?
#
loop_
_entity_poly.entity_id
_entity_poly.type
_entity_poly.pdbx_seq_one_letter_code
_entity_poly.pdbx_strand_id
1 'polypeptide(L)'
;MRWNTTGIDEETSVGGLPQSKGVLEEGAGVSPTDHSAQRAATACTTVYACLVPDGLPALCDGGAFDAAVVVMKARREAAIDALVATAARKGDGTHEGKGSKSRLYWSIVYDMEHAPTTTNRAQLLLLGVEVPPLGSLTDAELPARILAIAQGLARWGVFLQCTDHLSDRELYERLSTRVLDEEVAELPPECGATEHIDFAVDASSDALDWYADDDEESSAPSGMVDRDRLLPTPREFNNGINSVVPQSQEDIV
;
A
#
# COMPACT_ATOMS: atom_id res chain seq x y z
N MET A 1 5.31 22.38 7.89
CA MET A 1 5.16 22.60 9.35
C MET A 1 6.11 21.65 10.07
N ARG A 2 7.20 22.18 10.64
CA ARG A 2 8.17 21.39 11.43
C ARG A 2 7.80 21.53 12.91
N TRP A 3 7.61 20.42 13.60
CA TRP A 3 7.47 20.42 15.05
C TRP A 3 8.87 20.43 15.68
N ASN A 4 9.14 21.51 16.42
CA ASN A 4 10.31 21.66 17.28
C ASN A 4 10.06 20.89 18.58
N THR A 5 10.85 19.86 18.86
CA THR A 5 10.95 19.23 20.18
C THR A 5 11.96 20.00 21.02
N THR A 6 11.48 20.72 22.03
CA THR A 6 12.32 21.35 23.06
C THR A 6 11.77 21.03 24.43
N GLY A 7 12.65 20.63 25.35
CA GLY A 7 12.46 20.75 26.79
C GLY A 7 12.04 19.47 27.52
N ILE A 8 12.99 18.57 27.76
CA ILE A 8 12.92 17.63 28.88
C ILE A 8 13.75 18.29 29.99
N ASP A 9 13.08 18.80 31.02
CA ASP A 9 13.74 19.24 32.25
C ASP A 9 14.01 18.04 33.15
N GLU A 10 15.29 17.90 33.50
CA GLU A 10 15.81 17.00 34.52
C GLU A 10 15.34 17.48 35.90
N GLU A 11 14.62 16.62 36.65
CA GLU A 11 14.66 16.70 38.11
C GLU A 11 14.96 15.34 38.73
N THR A 12 15.98 15.40 39.56
CA THR A 12 16.63 14.37 40.34
C THR A 12 15.73 13.93 41.48
N SER A 13 15.54 12.62 41.66
CA SER A 13 15.12 12.09 42.96
C SER A 13 15.84 10.79 43.26
N VAL A 14 16.71 10.88 44.26
CA VAL A 14 17.56 9.82 44.79
C VAL A 14 16.75 9.07 45.86
N GLY A 15 16.51 7.77 45.66
CA GLY A 15 15.72 6.98 46.60
C GLY A 15 16.07 5.49 46.61
N GLY A 16 16.97 5.12 47.52
CA GLY A 16 16.87 3.92 48.37
C GLY A 16 16.87 2.52 47.74
N LEU A 17 18.04 1.87 47.73
CA LEU A 17 18.20 0.41 47.67
C LEU A 17 18.03 -0.22 49.06
N PRO A 18 17.27 -1.32 49.19
CA PRO A 18 17.57 -2.34 50.18
C PRO A 18 18.17 -3.59 49.50
N GLN A 19 19.31 -4.01 50.05
CA GLN A 19 19.96 -5.27 49.74
C GLN A 19 19.09 -6.45 50.18
N SER A 20 18.99 -7.48 49.35
CA SER A 20 18.79 -8.84 49.85
C SER A 20 19.59 -9.83 49.01
N LYS A 21 20.35 -10.64 49.75
CA LYS A 21 21.19 -11.76 49.34
C LYS A 21 20.35 -13.00 49.12
N GLY A 22 20.85 -13.87 48.24
CA GLY A 22 20.55 -15.30 48.21
C GLY A 22 19.87 -15.73 46.92
N VAL A 23 20.12 -16.90 46.34
CA VAL A 23 20.92 -18.07 46.68
C VAL A 23 21.09 -18.81 45.34
N LEU A 24 22.22 -19.49 45.16
CA LEU A 24 22.52 -20.42 44.07
C LEU A 24 21.43 -21.50 43.97
N GLU A 25 21.01 -21.90 42.77
CA GLU A 25 20.95 -23.32 42.37
C GLU A 25 20.97 -23.44 40.85
N GLU A 26 21.95 -24.19 40.36
CA GLU A 26 22.06 -24.71 39.01
C GLU A 26 21.00 -25.80 38.79
N GLY A 27 20.21 -25.67 37.73
CA GLY A 27 19.23 -26.67 37.32
C GLY A 27 19.25 -26.85 35.81
N ALA A 28 20.16 -27.69 35.32
CA ALA A 28 20.19 -28.16 33.95
C ALA A 28 18.95 -29.03 33.68
N GLY A 29 18.01 -28.50 32.91
CA GLY A 29 16.83 -29.21 32.40
C GLY A 29 16.73 -29.05 30.89
N VAL A 30 17.45 -29.88 30.14
CA VAL A 30 17.28 -30.04 28.70
C VAL A 30 15.95 -30.73 28.46
N SER A 31 14.94 -29.97 28.02
CA SER A 31 13.64 -30.50 27.57
C SER A 31 13.66 -30.64 26.04
N PRO A 32 12.96 -31.64 25.47
CA PRO A 32 13.13 -32.08 24.09
C PRO A 32 12.55 -31.08 23.09
N THR A 33 13.30 -30.90 22.01
CA THR A 33 12.92 -30.27 20.73
C THR A 33 11.49 -30.57 20.31
N ASP A 34 10.63 -29.56 20.40
CA ASP A 34 9.31 -29.53 19.79
C ASP A 34 9.48 -29.27 18.27
N HIS A 35 9.62 -30.36 17.51
CA HIS A 35 9.72 -30.33 16.04
C HIS A 35 8.38 -30.09 15.34
N SER A 36 7.31 -29.73 16.06
CA SER A 36 5.98 -29.52 15.45
C SER A 36 5.75 -28.10 14.91
N ALA A 37 6.56 -27.11 15.31
CA ALA A 37 6.43 -25.72 14.84
C ALA A 37 7.22 -25.40 13.55
N GLN A 38 8.09 -26.32 13.08
CA GLN A 38 8.93 -26.09 11.89
C GLN A 38 8.33 -26.61 10.57
N ARG A 39 7.04 -26.98 10.55
CA ARG A 39 6.34 -27.49 9.35
C ARG A 39 5.33 -26.51 8.73
N ALA A 40 5.23 -25.29 9.23
CA ALA A 40 4.38 -24.24 8.66
C ALA A 40 5.13 -23.23 7.77
N ALA A 41 6.47 -23.31 7.69
CA ALA A 41 7.31 -22.35 6.95
C ALA A 41 7.96 -22.89 5.66
N THR A 42 7.58 -24.09 5.20
CA THR A 42 8.24 -24.75 4.04
C THR A 42 7.24 -25.22 2.97
N ALA A 43 5.98 -24.79 3.04
CA ALA A 43 4.94 -25.17 2.09
C ALA A 43 4.35 -24.00 1.28
N CYS A 44 5.04 -22.86 1.21
CA CYS A 44 4.58 -21.69 0.43
C CYS A 44 5.57 -21.23 -0.66
N THR A 45 6.59 -22.04 -0.98
CA THR A 45 7.64 -21.67 -1.97
C THR A 45 7.73 -22.68 -3.12
N THR A 46 6.69 -23.47 -3.37
CA THR A 46 6.69 -24.44 -4.48
C THR A 46 5.35 -24.50 -5.18
N VAL A 47 4.94 -23.37 -5.72
CA VAL A 47 4.08 -23.31 -6.90
C VAL A 47 4.58 -22.09 -7.66
N TYR A 48 5.16 -22.28 -8.85
CA TYR A 48 5.12 -21.37 -10.01
C TYR A 48 6.12 -21.86 -11.06
N ALA A 49 5.88 -23.08 -11.53
CA ALA A 49 6.50 -23.63 -12.73
C ALA A 49 5.38 -24.26 -13.58
N CYS A 50 4.44 -23.44 -14.04
CA CYS A 50 3.54 -23.80 -15.12
C CYS A 50 3.68 -22.74 -16.22
N LEU A 51 4.47 -23.11 -17.23
CA LEU A 51 4.63 -22.41 -18.49
C LEU A 51 3.26 -22.30 -19.17
N VAL A 52 2.79 -21.06 -19.39
CA VAL A 52 1.70 -20.75 -20.31
C VAL A 52 2.33 -20.49 -21.68
N PRO A 53 1.93 -21.20 -22.75
CA PRO A 53 2.25 -20.78 -24.11
C PRO A 53 1.35 -19.57 -24.41
N ASP A 54 1.94 -18.47 -24.88
CA ASP A 54 1.31 -17.15 -25.14
C ASP A 54 1.23 -16.18 -23.94
N GLY A 55 2.34 -16.07 -23.20
CA GLY A 55 3.07 -14.78 -23.12
C GLY A 55 2.67 -13.72 -22.08
N LEU A 56 1.66 -13.92 -21.24
CA LEU A 56 1.44 -13.09 -20.03
C LEU A 56 1.29 -14.00 -18.81
N PRO A 57 1.99 -13.73 -17.69
CA PRO A 57 1.82 -14.53 -16.47
C PRO A 57 0.37 -14.38 -16.00
N ALA A 58 -0.34 -15.51 -15.90
CA ALA A 58 -1.62 -15.55 -15.22
C ALA A 58 -1.41 -15.04 -13.80
N LEU A 59 -1.97 -13.87 -13.49
CA LEU A 59 -2.11 -13.36 -12.13
C LEU A 59 -2.58 -14.53 -11.26
N CYS A 60 -1.92 -14.75 -10.13
CA CYS A 60 -2.24 -15.86 -9.23
C CYS A 60 -3.74 -15.92 -8.93
N ASP A 61 -4.22 -17.13 -8.68
CA ASP A 61 -5.58 -17.37 -8.23
C ASP A 61 -5.95 -16.34 -7.16
N GLY A 62 -7.01 -15.56 -7.40
CA GLY A 62 -7.33 -14.37 -6.61
C GLY A 62 -7.43 -14.60 -5.09
N GLY A 63 -7.51 -15.85 -4.63
CA GLY A 63 -7.65 -16.24 -3.23
C GLY A 63 -6.57 -15.70 -2.28
N ALA A 64 -5.30 -15.62 -2.68
CA ALA A 64 -4.26 -15.10 -1.78
C ALA A 64 -4.41 -13.60 -1.53
N PHE A 65 -4.67 -12.84 -2.59
CA PHE A 65 -4.96 -11.40 -2.52
C PHE A 65 -6.27 -11.13 -1.78
N ASP A 66 -7.35 -11.84 -2.12
CA ASP A 66 -8.65 -11.66 -1.49
C ASP A 66 -8.58 -11.94 0.01
N ALA A 67 -7.86 -13.00 0.41
CA ALA A 67 -7.62 -13.30 1.82
C ALA A 67 -6.82 -12.19 2.52
N ALA A 68 -5.78 -11.65 1.88
CA ALA A 68 -5.00 -10.54 2.43
C ALA A 68 -5.87 -9.29 2.61
N VAL A 69 -6.69 -8.94 1.61
CA VAL A 69 -7.62 -7.81 1.68
C VAL A 69 -8.63 -7.97 2.82
N VAL A 70 -9.19 -9.18 3.01
CA VAL A 70 -10.10 -9.48 4.14
C VAL A 70 -9.42 -9.27 5.49
N VAL A 71 -8.18 -9.75 5.64
CA VAL A 71 -7.40 -9.56 6.88
C VAL A 71 -7.10 -8.08 7.12
N MET A 72 -6.70 -7.34 6.09
CA MET A 72 -6.44 -5.90 6.17
C MET A 72 -7.68 -5.12 6.61
N LYS A 73 -8.85 -5.42 6.02
CA LYS A 73 -10.14 -4.81 6.41
C LYS A 73 -10.47 -5.07 7.87
N ALA A 74 -10.42 -6.32 8.31
CA ALA A 74 -10.74 -6.69 9.69
C ALA A 74 -9.81 -5.98 10.69
N ARG A 75 -8.51 -5.91 10.39
CA ARG A 75 -7.53 -5.18 11.21
C ARG A 75 -7.86 -3.69 11.28
N ARG A 76 -8.17 -3.08 10.14
CA ARG A 76 -8.56 -1.66 10.05
C ARG A 76 -9.83 -1.37 10.84
N GLU A 77 -10.88 -2.17 10.68
CA GLU A 77 -12.15 -1.98 11.40
C GLU A 77 -11.98 -2.09 12.92
N ALA A 78 -11.23 -3.09 13.39
CA ALA A 78 -10.94 -3.27 14.80
C ALA A 78 -10.14 -2.08 15.39
N ALA A 79 -9.19 -1.53 14.63
CA ALA A 79 -8.42 -0.36 15.06
C ALA A 79 -9.30 0.91 15.11
N ILE A 80 -10.19 1.10 14.14
CA ILE A 80 -11.15 2.21 14.15
C ILE A 80 -12.10 2.09 15.35
N ASP A 81 -12.60 0.89 15.65
CA ASP A 81 -13.43 0.63 16.84
C ASP A 81 -12.68 1.00 18.14
N ALA A 82 -11.40 0.64 18.23
CA ALA A 82 -10.57 0.97 19.37
C ALA A 82 -10.35 2.49 19.53
N LEU A 83 -10.18 3.23 18.43
CA LEU A 83 -10.07 4.69 18.43
C LEU A 83 -11.38 5.33 18.90
N VAL A 84 -12.51 4.90 18.35
CA VAL A 84 -13.85 5.38 18.74
C VAL A 84 -14.10 5.13 20.24
N ALA A 85 -13.81 3.92 20.72
CA ALA A 85 -13.98 3.56 22.13
C ALA A 85 -13.05 4.39 23.04
N THR A 86 -11.82 4.67 22.61
CA THR A 86 -10.88 5.50 23.36
C THR A 86 -11.35 6.95 23.46
N ALA A 87 -11.83 7.52 22.35
CA ALA A 87 -12.39 8.87 22.32
C ALA A 87 -13.64 8.99 23.21
N ALA A 88 -14.51 7.98 23.20
CA ALA A 88 -15.69 7.93 24.06
C ALA A 88 -15.32 7.95 25.55
N ARG A 89 -14.28 7.20 25.97
CA ARG A 89 -13.80 7.20 27.36
C ARG A 89 -13.21 8.54 27.81
N LYS A 90 -12.60 9.30 26.89
CA LYS A 90 -11.99 10.60 27.19
C LYS A 90 -12.99 11.76 27.23
N GLY A 91 -14.23 11.56 26.80
CA GLY A 91 -15.19 12.65 26.61
C GLY A 91 -14.96 13.47 25.33
N ASP A 92 -13.98 13.08 24.50
CA ASP A 92 -13.68 13.73 23.21
C ASP A 92 -14.79 13.51 22.16
N GLY A 93 -15.77 12.65 22.46
CA GLY A 93 -17.02 12.49 21.72
C GLY A 93 -18.08 13.56 22.05
N THR A 94 -17.76 14.57 22.86
CA THR A 94 -18.67 15.70 23.11
C THR A 94 -17.83 16.95 23.32
N HIS A 95 -17.51 17.69 22.25
CA HIS A 95 -17.27 19.11 22.47
C HIS A 95 -18.61 19.71 22.90
N GLU A 96 -18.64 20.41 24.02
CA GLU A 96 -19.83 21.12 24.52
C GLU A 96 -20.52 21.87 23.35
N GLY A 97 -21.63 21.31 22.86
CA GLY A 97 -22.43 21.88 21.76
C GLY A 97 -22.14 21.39 20.32
N LYS A 98 -21.11 20.57 20.06
CA LYS A 98 -20.88 19.89 18.77
C LYS A 98 -20.80 18.39 19.01
N GLY A 99 -21.83 17.67 18.56
CA GLY A 99 -22.06 16.24 18.84
C GLY A 99 -20.88 15.30 18.52
N SER A 100 -21.03 14.04 18.92
CA SER A 100 -19.98 13.03 18.81
C SER A 100 -19.38 12.91 17.43
N LYS A 101 -18.04 12.89 17.38
CA LYS A 101 -17.30 12.68 16.14
C LYS A 101 -17.75 11.34 15.55
N SER A 102 -18.15 11.36 14.28
CA SER A 102 -18.67 10.19 13.61
C SER A 102 -17.58 9.11 13.45
N ARG A 103 -18.01 7.86 13.26
CA ARG A 103 -17.09 6.76 12.89
C ARG A 103 -16.24 7.10 11.66
N LEU A 104 -16.83 7.81 10.68
CA LEU A 104 -16.14 8.26 9.48
C LEU A 104 -14.96 9.19 9.79
N TYR A 105 -15.10 10.09 10.77
CA TYR A 105 -13.97 10.91 11.20
C TYR A 105 -12.80 10.04 11.70
N TRP A 106 -13.10 9.04 12.54
CA TRP A 106 -12.06 8.16 13.10
C TRP A 106 -11.47 7.21 12.07
N SER A 107 -12.19 6.85 11.00
CA SER A 107 -11.61 6.10 9.88
C SER A 107 -10.57 6.93 9.12
N ILE A 108 -10.84 8.22 8.88
CA ILE A 108 -9.87 9.13 8.26
C ILE A 108 -8.62 9.28 9.15
N VAL A 109 -8.81 9.48 10.46
CA VAL A 109 -7.69 9.55 11.41
C VAL A 109 -6.87 8.26 11.38
N TYR A 110 -7.51 7.10 11.39
CA TYR A 110 -6.79 5.83 11.28
C TYR A 110 -5.97 5.75 9.98
N ASP A 111 -6.61 6.01 8.84
CA ASP A 111 -5.97 5.87 7.52
C ASP A 111 -4.75 6.78 7.37
N MET A 112 -4.80 7.99 7.93
CA MET A 112 -3.72 8.97 7.79
C MET A 112 -2.62 8.85 8.86
N GLU A 113 -2.96 8.42 10.09
CA GLU A 113 -2.02 8.49 11.22
C GLU A 113 -1.62 7.13 11.80
N HIS A 114 -2.40 6.09 11.57
CA HIS A 114 -2.25 4.80 12.25
C HIS A 114 -2.14 3.60 11.33
N ALA A 115 -2.49 3.74 10.05
CA ALA A 115 -2.33 2.66 9.08
C ALA A 115 -0.85 2.22 9.05
N PRO A 116 -0.57 0.91 9.14
CA PRO A 116 0.78 0.40 8.93
C PRO A 116 1.31 0.82 7.57
N THR A 117 2.61 0.94 7.42
CA THR A 117 3.25 1.24 6.13
C THR A 117 3.68 -0.04 5.43
N THR A 118 3.72 0.00 4.11
CA THR A 118 4.20 -1.05 3.21
C THR A 118 4.81 -0.41 1.96
N THR A 119 5.11 -1.19 0.93
CA THR A 119 5.53 -0.69 -0.39
C THR A 119 4.64 -1.26 -1.48
N ASN A 120 4.50 -0.50 -2.57
CA ASN A 120 3.79 -0.96 -3.77
C ASN A 120 4.42 -2.24 -4.35
N ARG A 121 5.74 -2.42 -4.23
CA ARG A 121 6.42 -3.68 -4.61
C ARG A 121 5.94 -4.87 -3.78
N ALA A 122 5.86 -4.72 -2.46
CA ALA A 122 5.40 -5.80 -1.58
C ALA A 122 3.93 -6.17 -1.87
N GLN A 123 3.10 -5.15 -2.12
CA GLN A 123 1.70 -5.32 -2.52
C GLN A 123 1.56 -6.05 -3.87
N LEU A 124 2.40 -5.74 -4.86
CA LEU A 124 2.44 -6.46 -6.14
C LEU A 124 2.84 -7.93 -5.99
N LEU A 125 3.76 -8.25 -5.07
CA LEU A 125 4.14 -9.65 -4.79
C LEU A 125 2.98 -10.47 -4.23
N LEU A 126 2.07 -9.87 -3.45
CA LEU A 126 0.84 -10.54 -2.99
C LEU A 126 -0.10 -10.92 -4.14
N LEU A 127 0.00 -10.22 -5.28
CA LEU A 127 -0.71 -10.52 -6.52
C LEU A 127 0.07 -11.50 -7.42
N GLY A 128 1.27 -11.92 -7.01
CA GLY A 128 2.22 -12.66 -7.83
C GLY A 128 2.82 -11.85 -8.98
N VAL A 129 2.71 -10.53 -8.94
CA VAL A 129 3.32 -9.65 -9.93
C VAL A 129 4.75 -9.36 -9.50
N GLU A 130 5.68 -10.12 -10.06
CA GLU A 130 7.10 -9.87 -9.88
C GLU A 130 7.56 -8.65 -10.66
N VAL A 131 8.50 -7.91 -10.05
CA VAL A 131 9.16 -6.75 -10.65
C VAL A 131 10.65 -7.07 -10.79
N PRO A 132 11.08 -7.51 -11.99
CA PRO A 132 12.47 -7.90 -12.21
C PRO A 132 13.49 -6.78 -11.97
N PRO A 133 14.75 -7.12 -11.65
CA PRO A 133 15.82 -6.12 -11.54
C PRO A 133 16.02 -5.33 -12.84
N LEU A 134 16.58 -4.12 -12.74
CA LEU A 134 16.95 -3.34 -13.92
C LEU A 134 17.92 -4.10 -14.81
N GLY A 135 17.80 -3.92 -16.13
CA GLY A 135 18.65 -4.56 -17.14
C GLY A 135 18.39 -6.06 -17.35
N SER A 136 17.52 -6.70 -16.56
CA SER A 136 17.14 -8.11 -16.75
C SER A 136 16.13 -8.32 -17.89
N LEU A 137 15.44 -7.25 -18.32
CA LEU A 137 14.44 -7.28 -19.38
C LEU A 137 14.96 -6.56 -20.62
N THR A 138 14.66 -7.13 -21.78
CA THR A 138 14.87 -6.51 -23.09
C THR A 138 13.82 -5.45 -23.38
N ASP A 139 14.09 -4.54 -24.32
CA ASP A 139 13.13 -3.49 -24.70
C ASP A 139 11.83 -4.05 -25.28
N ALA A 140 11.86 -5.25 -25.86
CA ALA A 140 10.68 -5.94 -26.36
C ALA A 140 9.76 -6.49 -25.23
N GLU A 141 10.32 -6.78 -24.05
CA GLU A 141 9.58 -7.34 -22.91
C GLU A 141 9.01 -6.25 -21.99
N LEU A 142 9.56 -5.04 -22.05
CA LEU A 142 9.17 -3.93 -21.17
C LEU A 142 7.70 -3.52 -21.27
N PRO A 143 7.10 -3.34 -22.46
CA PRO A 143 5.71 -2.92 -22.54
C PRO A 143 4.76 -3.88 -21.80
N ALA A 144 4.96 -5.18 -22.00
CA ALA A 144 4.15 -6.21 -21.35
C ALA A 144 4.37 -6.23 -19.82
N ARG A 145 5.62 -6.04 -19.37
CA ARG A 145 5.91 -5.98 -17.92
C ARG A 145 5.32 -4.73 -17.27
N ILE A 146 5.46 -3.57 -17.89
CA ILE A 146 4.91 -2.30 -17.39
C ILE A 146 3.38 -2.40 -17.29
N LEU A 147 2.73 -2.97 -18.31
CA LEU A 147 1.28 -3.18 -18.27
C LEU A 147 0.87 -4.11 -17.12
N ALA A 148 1.58 -5.22 -16.90
CA ALA A 148 1.30 -6.13 -15.79
C ALA A 148 1.47 -5.45 -14.41
N ILE A 149 2.50 -4.60 -14.26
CA ILE A 149 2.71 -3.79 -13.06
C ILE A 149 1.55 -2.80 -12.88
N ALA A 150 1.20 -2.04 -13.92
CA ALA A 150 0.12 -1.06 -13.87
C ALA A 150 -1.24 -1.71 -13.54
N GLN A 151 -1.53 -2.88 -14.10
CA GLN A 151 -2.71 -3.66 -13.74
C GLN A 151 -2.68 -4.14 -12.28
N GLY A 152 -1.53 -4.59 -11.79
CA GLY A 152 -1.36 -4.97 -10.39
C GLY A 152 -1.56 -3.78 -9.43
N LEU A 153 -1.01 -2.61 -9.75
CA LEU A 153 -1.21 -1.37 -8.99
C LEU A 153 -2.67 -0.93 -9.00
N ALA A 154 -3.34 -1.01 -10.15
CA ALA A 154 -4.76 -0.68 -10.25
C ALA A 154 -5.63 -1.57 -9.35
N ARG A 155 -5.25 -2.84 -9.14
CA ARG A 155 -5.91 -3.73 -8.16
C ARG A 155 -5.79 -3.26 -6.72
N TRP A 156 -4.76 -2.50 -6.40
CA TRP A 156 -4.57 -1.83 -5.11
C TRP A 156 -5.18 -0.43 -5.06
N GLY A 157 -5.83 0.04 -6.14
CA GLY A 157 -6.37 1.40 -6.22
C GLY A 157 -5.32 2.47 -6.54
N VAL A 158 -4.16 2.07 -7.08
CA VAL A 158 -3.05 2.94 -7.45
C VAL A 158 -2.98 3.07 -8.97
N PHE A 159 -3.00 4.29 -9.49
CA PHE A 159 -3.09 4.58 -10.92
C PHE A 159 -1.91 5.43 -11.38
N LEU A 160 -1.31 5.08 -12.53
CA LEU A 160 -0.22 5.85 -13.13
C LEU A 160 -0.80 6.90 -14.08
N GLN A 161 -0.19 8.08 -14.14
CA GLN A 161 -0.62 9.18 -14.99
C GLN A 161 0.56 9.90 -15.64
N CYS A 162 0.26 10.53 -16.77
CA CYS A 162 1.18 11.36 -17.54
C CYS A 162 2.45 10.62 -17.93
N THR A 163 2.35 9.34 -18.32
CA THR A 163 3.54 8.54 -18.61
C THR A 163 4.07 8.74 -20.00
N ASP A 164 3.23 9.17 -20.97
CA ASP A 164 3.52 9.16 -22.41
C ASP A 164 4.88 9.75 -22.81
N HIS A 165 5.35 10.77 -22.10
CA HIS A 165 6.63 11.44 -22.35
C HIS A 165 7.88 10.58 -22.06
N LEU A 166 7.74 9.42 -21.43
CA LEU A 166 8.84 8.51 -21.08
C LEU A 166 8.96 7.36 -22.07
N SER A 167 10.17 6.95 -22.43
CA SER A 167 10.36 5.63 -23.04
C SER A 167 9.98 4.52 -22.04
N ASP A 168 9.66 3.32 -22.54
CA ASP A 168 9.36 2.18 -21.65
C ASP A 168 10.53 1.85 -20.70
N ARG A 169 11.77 2.04 -21.16
CA ARG A 169 12.97 1.88 -20.33
C ARG A 169 12.99 2.89 -19.19
N GLU A 170 12.77 4.18 -19.48
CA GLU A 170 12.77 5.24 -18.47
C GLU A 170 11.61 5.06 -17.47
N LEU A 171 10.40 4.75 -17.97
CA LEU A 171 9.25 4.49 -17.11
C LEU A 171 9.51 3.29 -16.18
N TYR A 172 10.02 2.19 -16.73
CA TYR A 172 10.34 1.01 -15.92
C TYR A 172 11.42 1.30 -14.88
N GLU A 173 12.45 2.06 -15.24
CA GLU A 173 13.52 2.45 -14.33
C GLU A 173 13.00 3.30 -13.17
N ARG A 174 12.19 4.33 -13.45
CA ARG A 174 11.59 5.17 -12.41
C ARG A 174 10.63 4.40 -11.52
N LEU A 175 9.79 3.54 -12.11
CA LEU A 175 8.91 2.65 -11.36
C LEU A 175 9.72 1.79 -10.39
N SER A 176 10.72 1.09 -10.90
CA SER A 176 11.47 0.10 -10.14
C SER A 176 12.45 0.70 -9.12
N THR A 177 12.92 1.93 -9.28
CA THR A 177 13.93 2.50 -8.35
C THR A 177 13.38 3.47 -7.33
N ARG A 178 12.21 4.06 -7.60
CA ARG A 178 11.65 5.12 -6.78
C ARG A 178 10.24 4.79 -6.33
N VAL A 179 9.34 4.63 -7.29
CA VAL A 179 7.90 4.58 -7.02
C VAL A 179 7.50 3.31 -6.27
N LEU A 180 8.03 2.16 -6.67
CA LEU A 180 7.59 0.88 -6.11
C LEU A 180 8.15 0.60 -4.71
N ASP A 181 9.23 1.27 -4.32
CA ASP A 181 9.87 1.13 -3.00
C ASP A 181 9.53 2.28 -2.04
N GLU A 182 8.71 3.24 -2.47
CA GLU A 182 8.19 4.29 -1.60
C GLU A 182 7.26 3.71 -0.53
N GLU A 183 7.37 4.23 0.70
CA GLU A 183 6.49 3.83 1.79
C GLU A 183 5.09 4.38 1.57
N VAL A 184 4.11 3.48 1.51
CA VAL A 184 2.69 3.81 1.35
C VAL A 184 1.88 3.23 2.51
N ALA A 185 0.74 3.85 2.81
CA ALA A 185 -0.18 3.32 3.81
C ALA A 185 -0.79 2.00 3.33
N GLU A 186 -0.78 0.98 4.18
CA GLU A 186 -1.36 -0.34 3.92
C GLU A 186 -2.87 -0.29 4.13
N LEU A 187 -3.59 0.15 3.09
CA LEU A 187 -5.04 0.28 3.07
C LEU A 187 -5.69 -0.75 2.13
N PRO A 188 -6.87 -1.29 2.48
CA PRO A 188 -7.61 -2.14 1.55
C PRO A 188 -8.15 -1.30 0.38
N PRO A 189 -8.19 -1.85 -0.85
CA PRO A 189 -8.53 -1.09 -2.06
C PRO A 189 -9.96 -0.50 -2.04
N GLU A 190 -10.89 -1.05 -1.26
CA GLU A 190 -12.25 -0.54 -1.14
C GLU A 190 -12.43 0.55 -0.08
N CYS A 191 -11.37 1.02 0.57
CA CYS A 191 -11.48 2.10 1.57
C CYS A 191 -11.84 3.46 0.95
N GLY A 192 -11.89 3.58 -0.37
CA GLY A 192 -12.25 4.79 -1.12
C GLY A 192 -11.09 5.75 -1.33
N ALA A 193 -9.89 5.44 -0.82
CA ALA A 193 -8.66 6.14 -1.16
C ALA A 193 -8.10 5.53 -2.46
N THR A 194 -8.05 6.35 -3.52
CA THR A 194 -7.33 6.02 -4.76
C THR A 194 -6.09 6.89 -4.86
N GLU A 195 -4.97 6.28 -5.17
CA GLU A 195 -3.70 6.99 -5.35
C GLU A 195 -3.45 7.22 -6.84
N HIS A 196 -2.93 8.40 -7.17
CA HIS A 196 -2.53 8.77 -8.53
C HIS A 196 -1.06 9.17 -8.51
N ILE A 197 -0.24 8.40 -9.23
CA ILE A 197 1.20 8.66 -9.37
C ILE A 197 1.41 9.39 -10.70
N ASP A 198 1.73 10.67 -10.59
CA ASP A 198 1.97 11.56 -11.73
C ASP A 198 3.47 11.60 -12.07
N PHE A 199 3.82 11.21 -13.30
CA PHE A 199 5.21 11.23 -13.79
C PHE A 199 5.63 12.55 -14.44
N ALA A 200 4.73 13.53 -14.60
CA ALA A 200 5.05 14.83 -15.19
C ALA A 200 5.91 15.71 -14.26
N VAL A 201 5.80 15.51 -12.95
CA VAL A 201 6.40 16.37 -11.90
C VAL A 201 7.93 16.26 -11.84
N ASP A 202 8.51 15.25 -12.48
CA ASP A 202 9.95 14.95 -12.43
C ASP A 202 10.79 15.79 -13.42
N ALA A 203 10.14 16.46 -14.38
CA ALA A 203 10.80 17.25 -15.40
C ALA A 203 11.25 18.61 -14.84
N SER A 204 12.24 18.56 -13.93
CA SER A 204 12.87 19.67 -13.21
C SER A 204 11.90 20.63 -12.49
N SER A 205 12.15 20.84 -11.20
CA SER A 205 11.50 21.90 -10.40
C SER A 205 11.65 23.32 -10.97
N ASP A 206 12.42 23.50 -12.05
CA ASP A 206 12.57 24.76 -12.79
C ASP A 206 11.52 24.92 -13.90
N ALA A 207 10.67 23.92 -14.17
CA ALA A 207 9.62 23.97 -15.18
C ALA A 207 8.29 24.58 -14.69
N LEU A 208 8.24 25.11 -13.46
CA LEU A 208 7.07 25.82 -12.92
C LEU A 208 6.93 27.27 -13.43
N ASP A 209 7.73 27.67 -14.43
CA ASP A 209 7.64 28.95 -15.16
C ASP A 209 6.81 28.84 -16.46
N TRP A 210 6.28 27.67 -16.81
CA TRP A 210 5.61 27.41 -18.10
C TRP A 210 4.15 27.92 -18.21
N TYR A 211 3.60 28.57 -17.19
CA TYR A 211 2.27 29.20 -17.26
C TYR A 211 2.32 30.71 -17.52
N ALA A 212 3.43 31.24 -18.05
CA ALA A 212 3.61 32.68 -18.26
C ALA A 212 3.59 33.16 -19.73
N ASP A 213 3.40 32.31 -20.74
CA ASP A 213 3.16 32.77 -22.12
C ASP A 213 2.20 31.82 -22.87
N ASP A 214 0.91 32.14 -22.81
CA ASP A 214 -0.09 31.70 -23.79
C ASP A 214 0.29 32.31 -25.15
N ASP A 215 0.72 31.51 -26.15
CA ASP A 215 0.46 31.75 -27.59
C ASP A 215 1.23 30.84 -28.59
N GLU A 216 1.65 29.61 -28.24
CA GLU A 216 2.15 28.67 -29.27
C GLU A 216 1.37 27.34 -29.29
N GLU A 217 0.50 27.24 -30.30
CA GLU A 217 -0.24 26.05 -30.73
C GLU A 217 0.74 24.96 -31.22
N SER A 218 1.36 24.27 -30.26
CA SER A 218 2.33 23.20 -30.51
C SER A 218 1.63 22.00 -31.14
N SER A 219 1.90 21.77 -32.42
CA SER A 219 1.50 20.54 -33.10
C SER A 219 2.24 19.36 -32.47
N ALA A 220 1.55 18.57 -31.64
CA ALA A 220 2.12 17.35 -31.08
C ALA A 220 2.67 16.46 -32.21
N PRO A 221 3.87 15.88 -32.05
CA PRO A 221 4.47 15.02 -33.06
C PRO A 221 3.54 13.83 -33.34
N SER A 222 3.01 13.79 -34.57
CA SER A 222 2.18 12.69 -35.06
C SER A 222 2.99 11.39 -35.06
N GLY A 223 2.68 10.47 -34.15
CA GLY A 223 3.33 9.16 -34.04
C GLY A 223 3.60 8.67 -32.61
N MET A 224 3.40 9.51 -31.60
CA MET A 224 3.52 9.11 -30.20
C MET A 224 2.32 8.25 -29.80
N VAL A 225 2.57 7.01 -29.35
CA VAL A 225 1.52 6.13 -28.84
C VAL A 225 1.04 6.71 -27.52
N ASP A 226 -0.26 7.02 -27.45
CA ASP A 226 -0.95 7.39 -26.20
C ASP A 226 -1.03 6.13 -25.32
N ARG A 227 0.03 5.90 -24.54
CA ARG A 227 0.17 4.75 -23.64
C ARG A 227 -0.74 4.91 -22.44
N ASP A 228 -0.96 6.13 -21.96
CA ASP A 228 -1.87 6.43 -20.86
C ASP A 228 -3.31 5.94 -21.13
N ARG A 229 -3.77 5.95 -22.38
CA ARG A 229 -5.04 5.32 -22.78
C ARG A 229 -5.10 3.80 -22.60
N LEU A 230 -3.96 3.13 -22.56
CA LEU A 230 -3.87 1.68 -22.37
C LEU A 230 -3.74 1.30 -20.89
N LEU A 231 -3.45 2.28 -20.02
CA LEU A 231 -3.34 2.05 -18.59
C LEU A 231 -4.74 1.98 -17.96
N PRO A 232 -4.92 1.13 -16.92
CA PRO A 232 -6.20 1.06 -16.23
C PRO A 232 -6.61 2.42 -15.67
N THR A 233 -7.89 2.76 -15.81
CA THR A 233 -8.47 3.96 -15.19
C THR A 233 -9.36 3.60 -14.00
N PRO A 234 -9.53 4.50 -13.00
CA PRO A 234 -10.41 4.23 -11.85
C PRO A 234 -11.84 3.87 -12.26
N ARG A 235 -12.35 4.49 -13.33
CA ARG A 235 -13.72 4.27 -13.82
C ARG A 235 -13.92 2.84 -14.32
N GLU A 236 -12.96 2.32 -15.07
CA GLU A 236 -13.02 0.96 -15.61
C GLU A 236 -12.88 -0.07 -14.50
N PHE A 237 -12.00 0.20 -13.53
CA PHE A 237 -11.72 -0.71 -12.43
C PHE A 237 -12.89 -0.81 -11.44
N ASN A 238 -13.48 0.32 -11.04
CA ASN A 238 -14.59 0.36 -10.09
C ASN A 238 -15.87 -0.29 -10.62
N ASN A 239 -16.08 -0.28 -11.94
CA ASN A 239 -17.25 -0.94 -12.55
C ASN A 239 -17.13 -2.48 -12.54
N GLY A 240 -15.91 -3.02 -12.51
CA GLY A 240 -15.66 -4.47 -12.43
C GLY A 240 -15.75 -5.02 -11.01
N ILE A 241 -15.28 -4.27 -10.01
CA ILE A 241 -15.31 -4.71 -8.60
C ILE A 241 -16.72 -4.64 -8.01
N ASN A 242 -17.46 -3.55 -8.28
CA ASN A 242 -18.80 -3.36 -7.71
C ASN A 242 -19.87 -4.29 -8.30
N SER A 243 -19.59 -5.01 -9.38
CA SER A 243 -20.56 -5.97 -9.95
C SER A 243 -20.60 -7.32 -9.22
N VAL A 244 -19.67 -7.59 -8.30
CA VAL A 244 -19.53 -8.88 -7.61
C VAL A 244 -20.14 -8.86 -6.21
N VAL A 245 -20.56 -7.71 -5.70
CA VAL A 245 -21.35 -7.67 -4.45
C VAL A 245 -22.75 -8.21 -4.79
N PRO A 246 -23.15 -9.42 -4.33
CA PRO A 246 -24.51 -9.87 -4.50
C PRO A 246 -25.40 -8.85 -3.79
N GLN A 247 -26.35 -8.25 -4.50
CA GLN A 247 -27.42 -7.48 -3.89
C GLN A 247 -28.17 -8.45 -2.97
N SER A 248 -27.79 -8.49 -1.70
CA SER A 248 -28.53 -9.21 -0.69
C SER A 248 -29.92 -8.60 -0.66
N GLN A 249 -30.91 -9.42 -1.05
CA GLN A 249 -32.33 -9.12 -1.05
C GLN A 249 -32.74 -8.46 0.27
N GLU A 250 -33.02 -7.15 0.21
CA GLU A 250 -33.95 -6.51 1.13
C GLU A 250 -35.38 -6.89 0.70
N ASP A 251 -35.72 -8.18 0.83
CA ASP A 251 -37.08 -8.70 0.70
C ASP A 251 -37.33 -9.69 1.85
N ILE A 252 -37.33 -9.19 3.09
CA ILE A 252 -37.94 -9.89 4.24
C ILE A 252 -38.72 -8.87 5.10
N VAL A 253 -40.02 -8.80 4.75
CA VAL A 253 -41.24 -8.44 5.53
C VAL A 253 -41.44 -6.98 5.95
#